data_AF-A0A849QXE7-F1
#
_entry.id   AF-A0A849QXE7-F1
#
_cell.length_a   1.000
_cell.length_b   1.000
_cell.length_c   1.000
_cell.angle_alpha   90.00
_cell.angle_beta   90.00
_cell.angle_gamma   90.00
#
_symmetry.space_group_name_H-M   'P 1'
#
loop_
_entity.id
_entity.type
_entity.pdbx_description
1 polymer ?
#
loop_
_entity_poly.entity_id
_entity_poly.type
_entity_poly.pdbx_seq_one_letter_code
_entity_poly.pdbx_strand_id
1 'polypeptide(L)'
;MVSLNTNLNNFSYCELLGAIFGGYSTDFVYTATGIFRRTKPPVCPECGMEMNYNGYNTYGKRGLGSVKIGRYTCPSCNNNCEEERSFWEKLKDDFFDITSMINKLLRLHHVSYQGISDIMALIYPLGRDTIFNAFADSVEKTVIPPVEDVRIVLYDEQHPKKGRTQKYRLTLLDGVTGQPIAEELYDSKDPATIMAFLVKYLDPNKCTFVVTDLYPSYPGVFEEFFGENLIHQYCLMHLDKLIVADFPNNTTIEQELMKYRMLNIFYNRDAELKFLRGLVEEEQVMREGDKKEYRAWLRKQMAIFRAFVHERELERRRKKRNLEQRPYIEAL
;
A
#
# COMPACT_ATOMS: atom_id res chain seq x y z
N MET A 1 17.67 -40.93 -1.46
CA MET A 1 18.23 -39.76 -2.14
C MET A 1 18.28 -40.09 -3.63
N VAL A 2 17.76 -39.20 -4.46
CA VAL A 2 17.74 -39.34 -5.94
C VAL A 2 19.13 -39.63 -6.47
N SER A 3 19.22 -40.52 -7.46
CA SER A 3 20.46 -40.72 -8.19
C SER A 3 20.70 -39.54 -9.13
N LEU A 4 21.77 -38.77 -8.86
CA LEU A 4 22.14 -37.61 -9.66
C LEU A 4 23.23 -38.00 -10.65
N ASN A 5 22.88 -38.06 -11.93
CA ASN A 5 23.86 -38.31 -12.99
C ASN A 5 24.33 -36.99 -13.58
N THR A 6 25.52 -36.54 -13.17
CA THR A 6 26.13 -35.31 -13.69
C THR A 6 27.07 -35.59 -14.86
N ASN A 7 27.23 -34.62 -15.75
CA ASN A 7 28.28 -34.52 -16.74
C ASN A 7 29.10 -33.23 -16.49
N LEU A 8 30.12 -32.98 -17.31
CA LEU A 8 30.99 -31.80 -17.15
C LEU A 8 30.23 -30.46 -17.17
N ASN A 9 29.05 -30.39 -17.81
CA ASN A 9 28.27 -29.16 -17.94
C ASN A 9 27.40 -28.86 -16.72
N ASN A 10 27.07 -29.87 -15.90
CA ASN A 10 26.21 -29.70 -14.73
C ASN A 10 26.82 -30.17 -13.41
N PHE A 11 28.06 -30.66 -13.42
CA PHE A 11 28.79 -31.11 -12.23
C PHE A 11 28.93 -30.01 -11.17
N SER A 12 29.14 -28.76 -11.58
CA SER A 12 29.24 -27.60 -10.66
C SER A 12 27.95 -27.33 -9.88
N TYR A 13 26.81 -27.88 -10.31
CA TYR A 13 25.52 -27.72 -9.63
C TYR A 13 25.13 -28.94 -8.79
N CYS A 14 26.03 -29.91 -8.60
CA CYS A 14 25.71 -31.18 -7.94
C CYS A 14 25.14 -30.98 -6.52
N GLU A 15 25.73 -30.09 -5.71
CA GLU A 15 25.24 -29.79 -4.36
C GLU A 15 23.84 -29.15 -4.39
N LEU A 16 23.62 -28.20 -5.30
CA LEU A 16 22.32 -27.53 -5.48
C LEU A 16 21.24 -28.52 -5.91
N LEU A 17 21.55 -29.38 -6.89
CA LEU A 17 20.65 -30.44 -7.34
C LEU A 17 20.37 -31.43 -6.20
N GLY A 18 21.37 -31.74 -5.37
CA GLY A 18 21.22 -32.53 -4.14
C GLY A 18 20.23 -31.90 -3.15
N ALA A 19 20.30 -30.59 -2.95
CA ALA A 19 19.36 -29.86 -2.10
C ALA A 19 17.93 -29.87 -2.67
N ILE A 20 17.78 -29.64 -3.97
CA ILE A 20 16.47 -29.61 -4.65
C ILE A 20 15.78 -30.99 -4.58
N PHE A 21 16.53 -32.05 -4.87
CA PHE A 21 15.99 -33.40 -4.98
C PHE A 21 16.12 -34.23 -3.69
N GLY A 22 16.64 -33.66 -2.61
CA GLY A 22 16.94 -34.38 -1.37
C GLY A 22 15.74 -35.08 -0.73
N GLY A 23 14.52 -34.59 -0.97
CA GLY A 23 13.28 -35.18 -0.47
C GLY A 23 12.77 -36.42 -1.23
N TYR A 24 13.36 -36.78 -2.37
CA TYR A 24 12.90 -37.90 -3.20
C TYR A 24 13.70 -39.19 -2.92
N SER A 25 13.03 -40.34 -3.12
CA SER A 25 13.63 -41.67 -2.91
C SER A 25 14.71 -41.99 -3.96
N THR A 26 15.47 -43.06 -3.72
CA THR A 26 16.44 -43.60 -4.68
C THR A 26 15.80 -44.14 -5.96
N ASP A 27 14.47 -44.25 -5.99
CA ASP A 27 13.74 -44.70 -7.18
C ASP A 27 13.69 -43.64 -8.26
N PHE A 28 14.11 -42.41 -7.98
CA PHE A 28 14.20 -41.32 -8.94
C PHE A 28 15.63 -41.05 -9.41
N VAL A 29 15.74 -40.59 -10.65
CA VAL A 29 16.98 -40.19 -11.30
C VAL A 29 16.80 -38.83 -11.96
N TYR A 30 17.79 -37.96 -11.77
CA TYR A 30 17.97 -36.77 -12.58
C TYR A 30 19.05 -37.06 -13.63
N THR A 31 18.66 -37.16 -14.90
CA THR A 31 19.56 -37.59 -15.96
C THR A 31 20.58 -36.51 -16.33
N ALA A 32 21.69 -36.90 -16.96
CA ALA A 32 22.68 -35.97 -17.51
C ALA A 32 22.10 -35.00 -18.56
N THR A 33 20.95 -35.33 -19.16
CA THR A 33 20.20 -34.48 -20.11
C THR A 33 19.14 -33.59 -19.44
N GLY A 34 19.09 -33.61 -18.11
CA GLY A 34 18.24 -32.76 -17.27
C GLY A 34 16.80 -33.25 -17.10
N ILE A 35 16.53 -34.54 -17.31
CA ILE A 35 15.20 -35.13 -17.18
C ILE A 35 15.04 -35.70 -15.77
N PHE A 36 14.04 -35.22 -15.04
CA PHE A 36 13.60 -35.82 -13.79
C PHE A 36 12.61 -36.96 -14.09
N ARG A 37 12.94 -38.18 -13.66
CA ARG A 37 12.10 -39.37 -13.89
C ARG A 37 12.40 -40.46 -12.85
N ARG A 38 11.53 -41.45 -12.70
CA ARG A 38 11.88 -42.67 -11.95
C ARG A 38 12.85 -43.56 -12.72
N THR A 39 13.53 -44.47 -12.02
CA THR A 39 14.53 -45.42 -12.55
C THR A 39 13.88 -46.63 -13.17
N LYS A 40 12.77 -47.10 -12.58
CA LYS A 40 11.90 -48.15 -13.14
C LYS A 40 10.55 -47.53 -13.49
N PRO A 41 10.09 -47.59 -14.75
CA PRO A 41 8.80 -47.03 -15.14
C PRO A 41 7.65 -47.48 -14.23
N PRO A 42 6.60 -46.65 -14.09
CA PRO A 42 5.45 -47.02 -13.27
C PRO A 42 4.63 -48.12 -13.96
N VAL A 43 3.77 -48.78 -13.18
CA VAL A 43 2.71 -49.62 -13.74
C VAL A 43 1.56 -48.74 -14.22
N CYS A 44 0.91 -49.17 -15.31
CA CYS A 44 -0.24 -48.46 -15.85
C CYS A 44 -1.41 -48.54 -14.86
N PRO A 45 -2.04 -47.40 -14.50
CA PRO A 45 -3.16 -47.40 -13.56
C PRO A 45 -4.41 -48.11 -14.09
N GLU A 46 -4.54 -48.24 -15.42
CA GLU A 46 -5.71 -48.85 -16.06
C GLU A 46 -5.61 -50.38 -16.19
N CYS A 47 -4.47 -50.88 -16.65
CA CYS A 47 -4.30 -52.31 -16.97
C CYS A 47 -3.20 -53.02 -16.18
N GLY A 48 -2.49 -52.31 -15.29
CA GLY A 48 -1.43 -52.87 -14.45
C GLY A 48 -0.12 -53.22 -15.17
N MET A 49 -0.03 -53.07 -16.48
CA MET A 49 1.18 -53.38 -17.25
C MET A 49 2.28 -52.32 -17.03
N GLU A 50 3.54 -52.76 -16.93
CA GLU A 50 4.70 -51.87 -16.85
C GLU A 50 4.74 -50.93 -18.07
N MET A 51 4.90 -49.63 -17.81
CA MET A 51 4.90 -48.62 -18.85
C MET A 51 6.30 -48.46 -19.46
N ASN A 52 6.38 -47.93 -20.67
CA ASN A 52 7.65 -47.61 -21.32
C ASN A 52 7.94 -46.12 -21.21
N TYR A 53 9.21 -45.74 -21.11
CA TYR A 53 9.62 -44.34 -21.22
C TYR A 53 9.21 -43.78 -22.58
N ASN A 54 8.53 -42.62 -22.58
CA ASN A 54 8.08 -41.94 -23.78
C ASN A 54 8.46 -40.44 -23.74
N GLY A 55 9.76 -40.17 -23.61
CA GLY A 55 10.30 -38.81 -23.63
C GLY A 55 10.00 -37.99 -22.36
N TYR A 56 9.74 -36.70 -22.55
CA TYR A 56 9.53 -35.74 -21.46
C TYR A 56 8.67 -34.55 -21.93
N ASN A 57 8.02 -33.86 -20.99
CA ASN A 57 7.52 -32.50 -21.22
C ASN A 57 8.46 -31.49 -20.58
N THR A 58 8.50 -30.27 -21.13
CA THR A 58 9.29 -29.17 -20.58
C THR A 58 8.36 -28.13 -19.96
N TYR A 59 8.61 -27.78 -18.71
CA TYR A 59 7.91 -26.72 -18.00
C TYR A 59 8.88 -25.59 -17.71
N GLY A 60 8.50 -24.35 -17.99
CA GLY A 60 9.39 -23.22 -17.83
C GLY A 60 8.69 -21.98 -17.30
N LYS A 61 9.49 -21.10 -16.71
CA LYS A 61 9.11 -19.75 -16.31
C LYS A 61 10.13 -18.80 -16.90
N ARG A 62 9.65 -17.85 -17.71
CA ARG A 62 10.49 -16.86 -18.38
C ARG A 62 11.35 -16.12 -17.36
N GLY A 63 12.65 -16.01 -17.63
CA GLY A 63 13.63 -15.34 -16.77
C GLY A 63 14.07 -16.13 -15.54
N LEU A 64 13.51 -17.32 -15.28
CA LEU A 64 13.87 -18.15 -14.13
C LEU A 64 14.52 -19.47 -14.56
N GLY A 65 13.90 -20.18 -15.51
CA GLY A 65 14.44 -21.45 -16.02
C GLY A 65 13.36 -22.41 -16.51
N SER A 66 13.79 -23.63 -16.83
CA SER A 66 12.91 -24.72 -17.23
C SER A 66 13.37 -26.07 -16.70
N VAL A 67 12.43 -27.00 -16.61
CA VAL A 67 12.61 -28.36 -16.12
C VAL A 67 11.98 -29.35 -17.09
N LYS A 68 12.62 -30.52 -17.25
CA LYS A 68 12.10 -31.63 -18.06
C LYS A 68 11.57 -32.73 -17.15
N ILE A 69 10.31 -33.10 -17.35
CA ILE A 69 9.60 -34.09 -16.54
C ILE A 69 9.34 -35.32 -17.39
N GLY A 70 9.75 -36.49 -16.90
CA GLY A 70 9.68 -37.76 -17.61
C GLY A 70 8.24 -38.20 -17.89
N ARG A 71 8.03 -38.77 -19.08
CA ARG A 71 6.75 -39.31 -19.54
C ARG A 71 6.84 -40.80 -19.80
N TYR A 72 5.68 -41.44 -19.70
CA TYR A 72 5.53 -42.87 -19.93
C TYR A 72 4.29 -43.16 -20.77
N THR A 73 4.34 -44.28 -21.49
CA THR A 73 3.22 -44.79 -22.27
C THR A 73 3.05 -46.28 -22.01
N CYS A 74 1.82 -46.70 -21.77
CA CYS A 74 1.50 -48.10 -21.60
C CYS A 74 1.52 -48.82 -22.96
N PRO A 75 2.29 -49.90 -23.14
CA PRO A 75 2.31 -50.63 -24.40
C PRO A 75 1.00 -51.39 -24.71
N SER A 76 0.18 -51.68 -23.69
CA SER A 76 -1.08 -52.42 -23.87
C SER A 76 -2.27 -51.51 -24.19
N CYS A 77 -2.51 -50.46 -23.40
CA CYS A 77 -3.68 -49.60 -23.58
C CYS A 77 -3.36 -48.20 -24.15
N ASN A 78 -2.08 -47.92 -24.43
CA ASN A 78 -1.58 -46.64 -24.95
C ASN A 78 -1.87 -45.42 -24.04
N ASN A 79 -2.24 -45.65 -22.77
CA ASN A 79 -2.41 -44.57 -21.80
C ASN A 79 -1.07 -43.91 -21.46
N ASN A 80 -1.10 -42.61 -21.18
CA ASN A 80 0.09 -41.81 -20.88
C ASN A 80 0.08 -41.33 -19.44
N CYS A 81 1.25 -41.31 -18.80
CA CYS A 81 1.43 -40.63 -17.52
C CYS A 81 2.73 -39.82 -17.51
N GLU A 82 2.83 -38.92 -16.55
CA GLU A 82 3.96 -38.03 -16.34
C GLU A 82 4.31 -38.05 -14.85
N GLU A 83 5.59 -37.83 -14.52
CA GLU A 83 5.97 -37.63 -13.12
C GLU A 83 5.40 -36.35 -12.51
N GLU A 84 5.30 -36.35 -11.18
CA GLU A 84 4.98 -35.15 -10.42
C GLU A 84 6.10 -34.10 -10.55
N ARG A 85 5.69 -32.83 -10.62
CA ARG A 85 6.58 -31.67 -10.75
C ARG A 85 6.52 -30.71 -9.55
N SER A 86 6.08 -31.19 -8.38
CA SER A 86 5.88 -30.36 -7.19
C SER A 86 7.15 -29.64 -6.73
N PHE A 87 8.33 -30.25 -6.89
CA PHE A 87 9.59 -29.55 -6.60
C PHE A 87 9.78 -28.28 -7.44
N TRP A 88 9.35 -28.29 -8.71
CA TRP A 88 9.45 -27.13 -9.59
C TRP A 88 8.44 -26.05 -9.20
N GLU A 89 7.23 -26.45 -8.80
CA GLU A 89 6.24 -25.52 -8.26
C GLU A 89 6.76 -24.87 -6.98
N LYS A 90 7.27 -25.67 -6.04
CA LYS A 90 7.86 -25.19 -4.79
C LYS A 90 9.03 -24.21 -5.00
N LEU A 91 9.95 -24.53 -5.92
CA LEU A 91 11.07 -23.63 -6.23
C LEU A 91 10.61 -22.27 -6.77
N LYS A 92 9.53 -22.23 -7.56
CA LYS A 92 8.95 -20.97 -8.01
C LYS A 92 8.30 -20.24 -6.85
N ASP A 93 7.55 -20.93 -6.01
CA ASP A 93 6.86 -20.33 -4.87
C ASP A 93 7.88 -19.71 -3.90
N ASP A 94 8.92 -20.46 -3.50
CA ASP A 94 10.01 -19.99 -2.65
C ASP A 94 10.69 -18.74 -3.24
N PHE A 95 10.94 -18.73 -4.56
CA PHE A 95 11.51 -17.57 -5.25
C PHE A 95 10.58 -16.35 -5.21
N PHE A 96 9.31 -16.54 -5.56
CA PHE A 96 8.35 -15.44 -5.60
C PHE A 96 8.02 -14.89 -4.22
N ASP A 97 8.04 -15.72 -3.18
CA ASP A 97 7.92 -15.31 -1.79
C ASP A 97 9.04 -14.36 -1.37
N ILE A 98 10.30 -14.69 -1.71
CA ILE A 98 11.45 -13.80 -1.45
C ILE A 98 11.28 -12.47 -2.21
N THR A 99 10.91 -12.51 -3.51
CA THR A 99 10.70 -11.27 -4.27
C THR A 99 9.58 -10.41 -3.68
N SER A 100 8.52 -11.04 -3.17
CA SER A 100 7.41 -10.36 -2.49
C SER A 100 7.89 -9.67 -1.20
N MET A 101 8.73 -10.34 -0.41
CA MET A 101 9.35 -9.74 0.79
C MET A 101 10.21 -8.52 0.45
N ILE A 102 11.04 -8.61 -0.60
CA ILE A 102 11.85 -7.46 -1.06
C ILE A 102 10.95 -6.29 -1.45
N ASN A 103 9.91 -6.55 -2.25
CA ASN A 103 8.96 -5.52 -2.67
C ASN A 103 8.28 -4.83 -1.46
N LYS A 104 7.85 -5.61 -0.46
CA LYS A 104 7.27 -5.07 0.78
C LYS A 104 8.24 -4.18 1.55
N LEU A 105 9.49 -4.63 1.71
CA LEU A 105 10.52 -3.85 2.40
C LEU A 105 10.81 -2.54 1.68
N LEU A 106 10.92 -2.57 0.34
CA LEU A 106 11.12 -1.35 -0.45
C LEU A 106 9.92 -0.40 -0.34
N ARG A 107 8.70 -0.92 -0.28
CA ARG A 107 7.49 -0.10 -0.03
C ARG A 107 7.46 0.50 1.36
N LEU A 108 7.91 -0.24 2.37
CA LEU A 108 8.07 0.28 3.73
C LEU A 108 9.05 1.46 3.77
N HIS A 109 10.10 1.43 2.95
CA HIS A 109 11.04 2.55 2.76
C HIS A 109 10.59 3.57 1.70
N HIS A 110 9.30 3.61 1.37
CA HIS A 110 8.68 4.60 0.47
C HIS A 110 9.22 4.63 -0.96
N VAL A 111 9.87 3.56 -1.44
CA VAL A 111 10.32 3.47 -2.83
C VAL A 111 9.09 3.35 -3.75
N SER A 112 9.03 4.17 -4.80
CA SER A 112 7.91 4.15 -5.76
C SER A 112 7.81 2.79 -6.47
N TYR A 113 6.62 2.38 -6.92
CA TYR A 113 6.46 1.12 -7.67
C TYR A 113 7.32 1.08 -8.93
N GLN A 114 7.55 2.23 -9.57
CA GLN A 114 8.48 2.33 -10.69
C GLN A 114 9.93 2.12 -10.23
N GLY A 115 10.35 2.74 -9.13
CA GLY A 115 11.69 2.52 -8.57
C GLY A 115 11.93 1.07 -8.17
N ILE A 116 10.91 0.38 -7.64
CA ILE A 116 11.00 -1.06 -7.35
C ILE A 116 11.13 -1.85 -8.66
N SER A 117 10.35 -1.52 -9.70
CA SER A 117 10.48 -2.14 -11.02
C SER A 117 11.89 -2.01 -11.58
N ASP A 118 12.51 -0.83 -11.43
CA ASP A 118 13.86 -0.55 -11.92
C ASP A 118 14.91 -1.36 -11.14
N ILE A 119 14.77 -1.48 -9.82
CA ILE A 119 15.62 -2.34 -8.98
C ILE A 119 15.45 -3.81 -9.35
N MET A 120 14.20 -4.27 -9.48
CA MET A 120 13.87 -5.65 -9.80
C MET A 120 14.34 -6.04 -11.20
N ALA A 121 14.49 -5.11 -12.14
CA ALA A 121 15.08 -5.38 -13.44
C ALA A 121 16.51 -5.98 -13.36
N LEU A 122 17.24 -5.74 -12.26
CA LEU A 122 18.57 -6.31 -12.01
C LEU A 122 18.52 -7.75 -11.47
N ILE A 123 17.39 -8.17 -10.91
CA ILE A 123 17.22 -9.47 -10.23
C ILE A 123 16.28 -10.37 -11.04
N TYR A 124 15.04 -9.94 -11.20
CA TYR A 124 13.99 -10.58 -11.98
C TYR A 124 13.00 -9.52 -12.44
N PRO A 125 12.93 -9.23 -13.75
CA PRO A 125 12.08 -8.16 -14.27
C PRO A 125 10.61 -8.34 -13.89
N LEU A 126 10.10 -7.38 -13.11
CA LEU A 126 8.69 -7.28 -12.73
C LEU A 126 8.15 -5.94 -13.21
N GLY A 127 6.94 -5.95 -13.75
CA GLY A 127 6.26 -4.70 -14.11
C GLY A 127 5.76 -3.98 -12.87
N ARG A 128 5.68 -2.64 -12.96
CA ARG A 128 5.09 -1.77 -11.93
C ARG A 128 3.74 -2.30 -11.42
N ASP A 129 2.85 -2.67 -12.33
CA ASP A 129 1.50 -3.13 -11.98
C ASP A 129 1.51 -4.48 -11.28
N THR A 130 2.45 -5.36 -11.64
CA THR A 130 2.64 -6.65 -10.95
C THR A 130 3.09 -6.43 -9.50
N ILE A 131 4.01 -5.48 -9.29
CA ILE A 131 4.49 -5.11 -7.95
C ILE A 131 3.34 -4.49 -7.13
N PHE A 132 2.56 -3.59 -7.74
CA PHE A 132 1.41 -2.98 -7.09
C PHE A 132 0.39 -4.04 -6.64
N ASN A 133 -0.03 -4.94 -7.54
CA ASN A 133 -1.01 -5.97 -7.22
C ASN A 133 -0.49 -6.91 -6.11
N ALA A 134 0.77 -7.34 -6.20
CA ALA A 134 1.37 -8.20 -5.18
C ALA A 134 1.45 -7.51 -3.79
N PHE A 135 1.73 -6.21 -3.77
CA PHE A 135 1.74 -5.42 -2.54
C PHE A 135 0.32 -5.25 -1.98
N ALA A 136 -0.64 -4.86 -2.81
CA ALA A 136 -2.04 -4.68 -2.43
C ALA A 136 -2.63 -5.98 -1.85
N ASP A 137 -2.47 -7.11 -2.55
CA ASP A 137 -2.88 -8.44 -2.07
C ASP A 137 -2.28 -8.77 -0.70
N SER A 138 -1.04 -8.34 -0.46
CA SER A 138 -0.37 -8.59 0.81
C SER A 138 -0.90 -7.73 1.95
N VAL A 139 -1.25 -6.47 1.66
CA VAL A 139 -1.88 -5.58 2.63
C VAL A 139 -3.27 -6.09 2.98
N GLU A 140 -4.06 -6.52 2.00
CA GLU A 140 -5.39 -7.11 2.23
C GLU A 140 -5.34 -8.38 3.09
N LYS A 141 -4.33 -9.23 2.88
CA LYS A 141 -4.12 -10.45 3.66
C LYS A 141 -3.45 -10.21 5.01
N THR A 142 -3.01 -8.99 5.30
CA THR A 142 -2.37 -8.68 6.58
C THR A 142 -3.42 -8.74 7.68
N VAL A 143 -3.24 -9.68 8.62
CA VAL A 143 -4.07 -9.75 9.82
C VAL A 143 -3.74 -8.52 10.65
N ILE A 144 -4.65 -7.56 10.66
CA ILE A 144 -4.59 -6.44 11.58
C ILE A 144 -4.89 -7.04 12.96
N PRO A 145 -3.94 -7.02 13.92
CA PRO A 145 -4.22 -7.50 15.26
C PRO A 145 -5.46 -6.77 15.78
N PRO A 146 -6.38 -7.46 16.49
CA PRO A 146 -7.55 -6.82 17.05
C PRO A 146 -7.07 -5.63 17.87
N VAL A 147 -7.60 -4.45 17.53
CA VAL A 147 -7.29 -3.22 18.26
C VAL A 147 -7.64 -3.50 19.71
N GLU A 148 -6.64 -3.47 20.59
CA GLU A 148 -6.83 -3.47 22.04
C GLU A 148 -7.72 -2.26 22.41
N ASP A 149 -8.13 -2.08 23.67
CA ASP A 149 -8.95 -0.92 24.07
C ASP A 149 -8.15 0.41 23.90
N VAL A 150 -8.01 0.88 22.65
CA VAL A 150 -7.24 2.05 22.26
C VAL A 150 -8.08 3.28 22.52
N ARG A 151 -7.55 4.16 23.35
CA ARG A 151 -8.21 5.43 23.66
C ARG A 151 -7.96 6.39 22.51
N ILE A 152 -9.02 6.99 21.95
CA ILE A 152 -8.89 8.05 20.94
C ILE A 152 -9.06 9.40 21.62
N VAL A 153 -8.06 10.27 21.48
CA VAL A 153 -8.04 11.59 22.09
C VAL A 153 -7.79 12.64 21.02
N LEU A 154 -8.62 13.67 20.97
CA LEU A 154 -8.40 14.86 20.14
C LEU A 154 -7.87 15.96 21.05
N TYR A 155 -6.70 16.50 20.72
CA TYR A 155 -6.12 17.65 21.39
C TYR A 155 -6.27 18.88 20.52
N ASP A 156 -6.81 19.96 21.10
CA ASP A 156 -6.97 21.24 20.42
C ASP A 156 -6.66 22.41 21.36
N GLU A 157 -6.26 23.53 20.77
CA GLU A 157 -5.88 24.75 21.48
C GLU A 157 -6.71 25.94 21.02
N GLN A 158 -7.28 26.67 21.97
CA GLN A 158 -7.91 27.96 21.70
C GLN A 158 -7.13 29.09 22.35
N HIS A 159 -7.17 30.26 21.71
CA HIS A 159 -6.39 31.43 22.10
C HIS A 159 -7.30 32.57 22.64
N PRO A 160 -8.06 32.38 23.75
CA PRO A 160 -8.92 33.42 24.30
C PRO A 160 -8.13 34.55 24.97
N LYS A 161 -8.78 35.71 25.16
CA LYS A 161 -8.22 36.82 25.94
C LYS A 161 -8.99 37.00 27.24
N LYS A 162 -8.28 37.16 28.36
CA LYS A 162 -8.85 37.50 29.68
C LYS A 162 -8.20 38.79 30.17
N GLY A 163 -8.98 39.88 30.22
CA GLY A 163 -8.49 41.17 30.74
C GLY A 163 -7.29 41.72 29.98
N ARG A 164 -7.32 41.70 28.63
CA ARG A 164 -6.23 42.08 27.70
C ARG A 164 -5.02 41.14 27.66
N THR A 165 -4.91 40.17 28.55
CA THR A 165 -3.86 39.14 28.52
C THR A 165 -4.30 37.96 27.66
N GLN A 166 -3.40 37.50 26.79
CA GLN A 166 -3.58 36.25 26.03
C GLN A 166 -3.59 35.07 27.00
N LYS A 167 -4.56 34.17 26.86
CA LYS A 167 -4.61 32.89 27.55
C LYS A 167 -4.65 31.77 26.51
N TYR A 168 -4.33 30.56 26.94
CA TYR A 168 -4.35 29.37 26.13
C TYR A 168 -5.31 28.39 26.78
N ARG A 169 -6.33 27.98 26.05
CA ARG A 169 -7.26 26.96 26.49
C ARG A 169 -6.82 25.66 25.85
N LEU A 170 -6.41 24.72 26.67
CA LEU A 170 -6.03 23.38 26.25
C LEU A 170 -7.24 22.47 26.45
N THR A 171 -7.62 21.74 25.40
CA THR A 171 -8.80 20.88 25.43
C THR A 171 -8.43 19.47 24.98
N LEU A 172 -8.85 18.48 25.76
CA LEU A 172 -8.86 17.07 25.41
C LEU A 172 -10.30 16.65 25.16
N LEU A 173 -10.59 16.11 23.99
CA LEU A 173 -11.88 15.53 23.64
C LEU A 173 -11.73 14.02 23.48
N ASP A 174 -12.74 13.28 23.91
CA ASP A 174 -12.90 11.88 23.57
C ASP A 174 -13.23 11.78 22.07
N GLY A 175 -12.39 11.10 21.29
CA GLY A 175 -12.52 11.05 19.84
C GLY A 175 -13.73 10.26 19.34
N VAL A 176 -14.36 9.44 20.19
CA VAL A 176 -15.53 8.64 19.83
C VAL A 176 -16.83 9.42 20.10
N THR A 177 -16.94 9.99 21.29
CA THR A 177 -18.15 10.67 21.76
C THR A 177 -18.15 12.17 21.45
N GLY A 178 -16.98 12.74 21.17
CA GLY A 178 -16.77 14.19 21.01
C GLY A 178 -16.92 14.98 22.31
N GLN A 179 -17.07 14.30 23.45
CA GLN A 179 -17.24 14.95 24.75
C GLN A 179 -15.88 15.42 25.30
N PRO A 180 -15.84 16.57 25.99
CA PRO A 180 -14.63 17.00 26.67
C PRO A 180 -14.22 16.02 27.77
N ILE A 181 -12.99 15.53 27.70
CA ILE A 181 -12.31 14.84 28.79
C ILE A 181 -11.83 15.88 29.81
N ALA A 182 -11.20 16.94 29.31
CA ALA A 182 -10.69 18.03 30.12
C ALA A 182 -10.60 19.32 29.28
N GLU A 183 -10.83 20.46 29.92
CA GLU A 183 -10.61 21.78 29.34
C GLU A 183 -10.10 22.71 30.43
N GLU A 184 -8.93 23.32 30.23
CA GLU A 184 -8.32 24.24 31.21
C GLU A 184 -7.66 25.44 30.54
N LEU A 185 -7.57 26.54 31.30
CA LEU A 185 -7.00 27.81 30.86
C LEU A 185 -5.63 28.03 31.50
N TYR A 186 -4.65 28.30 30.65
CA TYR A 186 -3.25 28.50 31.00
C TYR A 186 -2.72 29.84 30.47
N ASP A 187 -1.58 30.25 31.04
CA ASP A 187 -0.90 31.50 30.71
C ASP A 187 0.15 31.31 29.61
N SER A 188 0.62 30.07 29.42
CA SER A 188 1.49 29.64 28.34
C SER A 188 0.97 28.35 27.71
N LYS A 189 1.58 27.97 26.59
CA LYS A 189 1.37 26.69 25.90
C LYS A 189 2.69 26.01 25.55
N ASP A 190 3.69 26.24 26.38
CA ASP A 190 4.99 25.60 26.20
C ASP A 190 4.87 24.07 26.41
N PRO A 191 5.82 23.29 25.87
CA PRO A 191 5.87 21.84 26.06
C PRO A 191 5.65 21.37 27.50
N ALA A 192 6.21 22.06 28.49
CA ALA A 192 6.09 21.69 29.90
C ALA A 192 4.66 21.85 30.43
N THR A 193 3.97 22.91 29.99
CA THR A 193 2.56 23.16 30.34
C THR A 193 1.63 22.13 29.72
N ILE A 194 1.87 21.78 28.45
CA ILE A 194 1.11 20.73 27.77
C ILE A 194 1.36 19.38 28.46
N MET A 195 2.61 19.04 28.74
CA MET A 195 2.97 17.81 29.45
C MET A 195 2.28 17.71 30.82
N ALA A 196 2.31 18.77 31.62
CA ALA A 196 1.64 18.82 32.92
C ALA A 196 0.11 18.62 32.81
N PHE A 197 -0.50 19.20 31.76
CA PHE A 197 -1.91 19.00 31.46
C PHE A 197 -2.22 17.55 31.07
N LEU A 198 -1.39 16.91 30.23
CA LEU A 198 -1.56 15.50 29.84
C LEU A 198 -1.45 14.56 31.04
N VAL A 199 -0.40 14.72 31.87
CA VAL A 199 -0.16 13.93 33.10
C VAL A 199 -1.37 13.93 34.04
N LYS A 200 -2.12 15.04 34.09
CA LYS A 200 -3.27 15.19 34.98
C LYS A 200 -4.48 14.37 34.54
N TYR A 201 -4.65 14.11 33.25
CA TYR A 201 -5.91 13.60 32.68
C TYR A 201 -5.79 12.30 31.89
N LEU A 202 -4.58 11.91 31.51
CA LEU A 202 -4.30 10.74 30.68
C LEU A 202 -3.35 9.77 31.38
N ASP A 203 -3.49 8.49 31.08
CA ASP A 203 -2.60 7.43 31.53
C ASP A 203 -1.60 7.12 30.41
N PRO A 204 -0.29 7.35 30.60
CA PRO A 204 0.71 7.12 29.57
C PRO A 204 0.92 5.64 29.24
N ASN A 205 0.46 4.72 30.11
CA ASN A 205 0.60 3.28 29.89
C ASN A 205 -0.51 2.70 29.00
N LYS A 206 -1.56 3.49 28.71
CA LYS A 206 -2.64 3.06 27.83
C LYS A 206 -2.31 3.43 26.38
N CYS A 207 -2.38 2.45 25.48
CA CYS A 207 -2.28 2.70 24.04
C CYS A 207 -3.31 3.76 23.62
N THR A 208 -2.81 4.88 23.12
CA THR A 208 -3.62 6.07 22.87
C THR A 208 -3.35 6.61 21.47
N PHE A 209 -4.43 6.74 20.70
CA PHE A 209 -4.44 7.43 19.42
C PHE A 209 -4.70 8.92 19.65
N VAL A 210 -3.73 9.76 19.34
CA VAL A 210 -3.83 11.21 19.55
C VAL A 210 -3.89 11.93 18.21
N VAL A 211 -4.92 12.75 18.04
CA VAL A 211 -5.03 13.69 16.92
C VAL A 211 -4.72 15.10 17.40
N THR A 212 -3.71 15.74 16.79
CA THR A 212 -3.34 17.13 17.09
C THR A 212 -3.39 18.00 15.83
N ASP A 213 -3.36 19.32 15.95
CA ASP A 213 -3.04 20.18 14.80
C ASP A 213 -1.57 19.98 14.34
N LEU A 214 -1.14 20.74 13.32
CA LEU A 214 0.19 20.63 12.69
C LEU A 214 1.30 21.44 13.40
N TYR A 215 1.13 21.79 14.68
CA TYR A 215 2.13 22.53 15.43
C TYR A 215 3.39 21.66 15.65
N PRO A 216 4.60 22.15 15.27
CA PRO A 216 5.80 21.31 15.20
C PRO A 216 6.24 20.67 16.51
N SER A 217 5.87 21.23 17.67
CA SER A 217 6.34 20.70 18.96
C SER A 217 5.49 19.53 19.47
N TYR A 218 4.27 19.33 18.96
CA TYR A 218 3.39 18.31 19.52
C TYR A 218 3.94 16.89 19.42
N PRO A 219 4.49 16.41 18.28
CA PRO A 219 5.03 15.05 18.21
C PRO A 219 6.01 14.78 19.35
N GLY A 220 6.97 15.69 19.58
CA GLY A 220 7.95 15.53 20.66
C GLY A 220 7.31 15.50 22.05
N VAL A 221 6.33 16.36 22.32
CA VAL A 221 5.63 16.38 23.63
C VAL A 221 4.84 15.09 23.87
N PHE A 222 4.11 14.62 22.86
CA PHE A 222 3.29 13.42 23.00
C PHE A 222 4.15 12.15 23.01
N GLU A 223 5.24 12.10 22.24
CA GLU A 223 6.22 11.00 22.27
C GLU A 223 6.92 10.92 23.63
N GLU A 224 7.29 12.06 24.22
CA GLU A 224 7.85 12.11 25.57
C GLU A 224 6.87 11.59 26.62
N PHE A 225 5.57 11.85 26.46
CA PHE A 225 4.54 11.44 27.41
C PHE A 225 4.14 9.95 27.29
N PHE A 226 3.85 9.49 26.07
CA PHE A 226 3.28 8.16 25.82
C PHE A 226 4.33 7.10 25.41
N GLY A 227 5.49 7.51 24.90
CA GLY A 227 6.51 6.60 24.38
C GLY A 227 5.95 5.67 23.29
N GLU A 228 6.19 4.37 23.44
CA GLU A 228 5.74 3.34 22.49
C GLU A 228 4.21 3.15 22.46
N ASN A 229 3.47 3.70 23.43
CA ASN A 229 2.01 3.63 23.48
C ASN A 229 1.32 4.70 22.64
N LEU A 230 2.09 5.57 21.97
CA LEU A 230 1.56 6.64 21.13
C LEU A 230 1.27 6.16 19.71
N ILE A 231 0.06 6.45 19.24
CA ILE A 231 -0.22 6.52 17.81
C ILE A 231 -0.61 7.96 17.50
N HIS A 232 0.30 8.73 16.91
CA HIS A 232 0.08 10.14 16.62
C HIS A 232 -0.38 10.36 15.18
N GLN A 233 -1.41 11.18 15.01
CA GLN A 233 -1.89 11.61 13.69
C GLN A 233 -2.10 13.13 13.67
N TYR A 234 -1.65 13.78 12.60
CA TYR A 234 -2.04 15.16 12.33
C TYR A 234 -3.49 15.27 11.88
N CYS A 235 -4.16 16.31 12.36
CA CYS A 235 -5.55 16.60 12.04
C CYS A 235 -5.71 16.94 10.56
N LEU A 236 -6.40 16.06 9.83
CA LEU A 236 -6.67 16.24 8.39
C LEU A 236 -7.45 17.53 8.09
N MET A 237 -8.32 17.98 9.00
CA MET A 237 -9.03 19.25 8.83
C MET A 237 -8.06 20.43 8.84
N HIS A 238 -7.07 20.44 9.73
CA HIS A 238 -6.07 21.52 9.79
C HIS A 238 -5.15 21.48 8.57
N LEU A 239 -4.79 20.29 8.11
CA LEU A 239 -4.06 20.11 6.85
C LEU A 239 -4.85 20.68 5.66
N ASP A 240 -6.13 20.34 5.53
CA ASP A 240 -7.00 20.86 4.45
C ASP A 240 -7.07 22.39 4.49
N LYS A 241 -7.15 23.01 5.68
CA LYS A 241 -7.13 24.48 5.82
C LYS A 241 -5.81 25.09 5.33
N LEU A 242 -4.68 24.47 5.67
CA LEU A 242 -3.36 24.92 5.21
C LEU A 242 -3.22 24.79 3.69
N ILE A 243 -3.62 23.64 3.14
CA ILE A 243 -3.67 23.44 1.69
C ILE A 243 -4.48 24.54 1.03
N VAL A 244 -5.67 24.87 1.53
CA VAL A 244 -6.50 25.93 0.94
C VAL A 244 -5.84 27.31 1.05
N ALA A 245 -5.20 27.61 2.19
CA ALA A 245 -4.56 28.90 2.45
C ALA A 245 -3.31 29.15 1.59
N ASP A 246 -2.63 28.10 1.13
CA ASP A 246 -1.46 28.19 0.25
C ASP A 246 -1.80 28.68 -1.17
N PHE A 247 -3.08 28.65 -1.57
CA PHE A 247 -3.51 29.13 -2.89
C PHE A 247 -4.05 30.56 -2.82
N PRO A 248 -3.80 31.39 -3.85
CA PRO A 248 -4.28 32.77 -3.88
C PRO A 248 -5.81 32.83 -4.02
N ASN A 249 -6.45 33.87 -3.46
CA ASN A 249 -7.91 34.06 -3.55
C ASN A 249 -8.44 34.12 -5.01
N ASN A 250 -7.59 34.57 -5.95
CA ASN A 250 -7.87 34.64 -7.37
C ASN A 250 -7.05 33.57 -8.12
N THR A 251 -7.43 32.30 -7.95
CA THR A 251 -6.79 31.15 -8.61
C THR A 251 -7.11 31.07 -10.11
N THR A 252 -6.16 30.55 -10.87
CA THR A 252 -6.41 29.99 -12.21
C THR A 252 -7.12 28.64 -12.11
N ILE A 253 -7.67 28.11 -13.22
CA ILE A 253 -8.27 26.76 -13.20
C ILE A 253 -7.20 25.70 -12.89
N GLU A 254 -6.01 25.84 -13.47
CA GLU A 254 -4.86 24.96 -13.17
C GLU A 254 -4.50 24.93 -11.68
N GLN A 255 -4.45 26.09 -11.02
CA GLN A 255 -4.17 26.19 -9.58
C GLN A 255 -5.30 25.57 -8.76
N GLU A 256 -6.55 25.82 -9.13
CA GLU A 256 -7.71 25.23 -8.47
C GLU A 256 -7.70 23.70 -8.61
N LEU A 257 -7.35 23.18 -9.80
CA LEU A 257 -7.18 21.74 -10.04
C LEU A 257 -6.09 21.16 -9.13
N MET A 258 -4.94 21.83 -9.01
CA MET A 258 -3.86 21.38 -8.13
C MET A 258 -4.31 21.33 -6.66
N LYS A 259 -4.98 22.39 -6.18
CA LYS A 259 -5.56 22.43 -4.83
C LYS A 259 -6.49 21.24 -4.59
N TYR A 260 -7.41 20.96 -5.51
CA TYR A 260 -8.32 19.82 -5.37
C TYR A 260 -7.63 18.47 -5.49
N ARG A 261 -6.50 18.36 -6.19
CA ARG A 261 -5.69 17.12 -6.19
C ARG A 261 -5.11 16.85 -4.80
N MET A 262 -4.61 17.88 -4.13
CA MET A 262 -4.11 17.76 -2.76
C MET A 262 -5.23 17.42 -1.77
N LEU A 263 -6.39 18.10 -1.88
CA LEU A 263 -7.57 17.79 -1.06
C LEU A 263 -8.19 16.42 -1.35
N ASN A 264 -7.84 15.80 -2.48
CA ASN A 264 -8.34 14.47 -2.88
C ASN A 264 -7.56 13.31 -2.25
N ILE A 265 -6.45 13.58 -1.56
CA ILE A 265 -5.58 12.52 -0.98
C ILE A 265 -6.35 11.71 0.07
N PHE A 266 -7.00 12.40 1.01
CA PHE A 266 -7.73 11.74 2.12
C PHE A 266 -9.23 11.67 1.92
N TYR A 267 -9.80 12.54 1.08
CA TYR A 267 -11.23 12.63 0.87
C TYR A 267 -11.58 12.55 -0.62
N ASN A 268 -12.63 11.84 -0.97
CA ASN A 268 -13.06 11.70 -2.35
C ASN A 268 -13.58 13.03 -2.93
N ARG A 269 -12.81 13.58 -3.87
CA ARG A 269 -13.08 14.80 -4.65
C ARG A 269 -13.06 14.52 -6.16
N ASP A 270 -13.29 13.27 -6.59
CA ASP A 270 -13.13 12.88 -8.00
C ASP A 270 -14.04 13.63 -8.95
N ALA A 271 -15.25 13.98 -8.49
CA ALA A 271 -16.19 14.74 -9.30
C ALA A 271 -15.71 16.19 -9.52
N GLU A 272 -15.20 16.82 -8.46
CA GLU A 272 -14.58 18.15 -8.51
C GLU A 272 -13.34 18.13 -9.44
N LEU A 273 -12.51 17.09 -9.34
CA LEU A 273 -11.36 16.89 -10.23
C LEU A 273 -11.77 16.66 -11.68
N LYS A 274 -12.83 15.89 -11.93
CA LYS A 274 -13.36 15.66 -13.29
C LYS A 274 -13.87 16.97 -13.90
N PHE A 275 -14.58 17.77 -13.12
CA PHE A 275 -15.08 19.08 -13.54
C PHE A 275 -13.92 20.00 -13.93
N LEU A 276 -12.94 20.16 -13.03
CA LEU A 276 -11.81 21.07 -13.26
C LEU A 276 -10.92 20.64 -14.43
N ARG A 277 -10.72 19.32 -14.63
CA ARG A 277 -9.95 18.80 -15.78
C ARG A 277 -10.53 19.25 -17.12
N GLY A 278 -11.86 19.24 -17.27
CA GLY A 278 -12.50 19.72 -18.51
C GLY A 278 -12.24 21.20 -18.79
N LEU A 279 -12.07 22.02 -17.75
CA LEU A 279 -11.84 23.46 -17.88
C LEU A 279 -10.38 23.85 -18.13
N VAL A 280 -9.41 22.95 -17.89
CA VAL A 280 -7.99 23.27 -18.11
C VAL A 280 -7.69 23.45 -19.59
N GLU A 281 -8.24 22.59 -20.44
CA GLU A 281 -8.07 22.69 -21.90
C GLU A 281 -8.67 24.00 -22.44
N GLU A 282 -9.86 24.38 -21.95
CA GLU A 282 -10.48 25.66 -22.29
C GLU A 282 -9.66 26.87 -21.78
N GLU A 283 -9.09 26.77 -20.57
CA GLU A 283 -8.26 27.84 -20.02
C GLU A 283 -7.03 28.13 -20.90
N GLN A 284 -6.39 27.10 -21.46
CA GLN A 284 -5.22 27.27 -22.34
C GLN A 284 -5.58 28.09 -23.58
N VAL A 285 -6.69 27.76 -24.24
CA VAL A 285 -7.17 28.50 -25.42
C VAL A 285 -7.53 29.95 -25.05
N MET A 286 -8.23 30.15 -23.93
CA MET A 286 -8.64 31.49 -23.50
C MET A 286 -7.46 32.38 -23.09
N ARG A 287 -6.35 31.80 -22.61
CA ARG A 287 -5.13 32.55 -22.26
C ARG A 287 -4.39 33.12 -23.47
N GLU A 288 -4.53 32.50 -24.64
CA GLU A 288 -3.93 33.00 -25.90
C GLU A 288 -4.69 34.20 -26.48
N GLY A 289 -5.94 34.41 -26.04
CA GLY A 289 -6.81 35.52 -26.46
C GLY A 289 -6.62 36.82 -25.67
N ASP A 290 -7.66 37.67 -25.69
CA ASP A 290 -7.64 38.95 -24.99
C ASP A 290 -7.67 38.79 -23.46
N LYS A 291 -6.84 39.57 -22.76
CA LYS A 291 -6.69 39.49 -21.30
C LYS A 291 -7.97 39.84 -20.53
N LYS A 292 -8.80 40.75 -21.05
CA LYS A 292 -10.06 41.16 -20.41
C LYS A 292 -11.12 40.06 -20.58
N GLU A 293 -11.18 39.46 -21.77
CA GLU A 293 -12.03 38.31 -22.04
C GLU A 293 -11.65 37.10 -21.17
N TYR A 294 -10.36 36.77 -21.07
CA TYR A 294 -9.87 35.72 -20.18
C TYR A 294 -10.29 35.95 -18.73
N ARG A 295 -10.11 37.15 -18.18
CA ARG A 295 -10.51 37.48 -16.80
C ARG A 295 -12.02 37.42 -16.57
N ALA A 296 -12.83 37.70 -17.59
CA ALA A 296 -14.28 37.59 -17.51
C ALA A 296 -14.72 36.11 -17.54
N TRP A 297 -14.14 35.33 -18.45
CA TRP A 297 -14.35 33.90 -18.55
C TRP A 297 -13.94 33.16 -17.28
N LEU A 298 -12.74 33.42 -16.75
CA LEU A 298 -12.24 32.77 -15.53
C LEU A 298 -13.17 33.02 -14.32
N ARG A 299 -13.63 34.26 -14.15
CA ARG A 299 -14.61 34.60 -13.09
C ARG A 299 -15.92 33.85 -13.26
N LYS A 300 -16.43 33.73 -14.50
CA LYS A 300 -17.65 32.99 -14.80
C LYS A 300 -17.49 31.50 -14.48
N GLN A 301 -16.42 30.87 -14.97
CA GLN A 301 -16.19 29.44 -14.75
C GLN A 301 -15.95 29.12 -13.27
N MET A 302 -15.19 29.95 -12.56
CA MET A 302 -14.97 29.77 -11.13
C MET A 302 -16.27 29.92 -10.32
N ALA A 303 -17.18 30.82 -10.73
CA ALA A 303 -18.50 30.94 -10.11
C ALA A 303 -19.35 29.67 -10.33
N ILE A 304 -19.33 29.12 -11.55
CA ILE A 304 -20.03 27.86 -11.88
C ILE A 304 -19.45 26.71 -11.05
N PHE A 305 -18.12 26.59 -10.97
CA PHE A 305 -17.45 25.56 -10.17
C PHE A 305 -17.81 25.66 -8.68
N ARG A 306 -17.80 26.87 -8.09
CA ARG A 306 -18.21 27.08 -6.70
C ARG A 306 -19.66 26.69 -6.45
N ALA A 307 -20.57 26.99 -7.40
CA ALA A 307 -21.96 26.57 -7.32
C ALA A 307 -22.09 25.03 -7.35
N PHE A 308 -21.34 24.37 -8.23
CA PHE A 308 -21.27 22.90 -8.30
C PHE A 308 -20.80 22.27 -6.98
N VAL A 309 -19.71 22.80 -6.38
CA VAL A 309 -19.21 22.29 -5.08
C VAL A 309 -20.23 22.51 -3.98
N HIS A 310 -20.87 23.68 -3.94
CA HIS A 310 -21.90 24.00 -2.96
C HIS A 310 -23.11 23.08 -3.05
N GLU A 311 -23.58 22.76 -4.26
CA GLU A 311 -24.70 21.85 -4.47
C GLU A 311 -24.40 20.45 -3.91
N ARG A 312 -23.20 19.92 -4.17
CA ARG A 312 -22.75 18.63 -3.60
C ARG A 312 -22.65 18.67 -2.08
N GLU A 313 -22.19 19.78 -1.52
CA GLU A 313 -22.16 19.97 -0.07
C GLU A 313 -23.57 19.94 0.54
N LEU A 314 -24.52 20.64 -0.08
CA LEU A 314 -25.92 20.63 0.33
C LEU A 314 -26.53 19.22 0.22
N GLU A 315 -26.24 18.49 -0.86
CA GLU A 315 -26.69 17.12 -1.04
C GLU A 315 -26.20 16.21 0.10
N ARG A 316 -24.90 16.29 0.43
CA ARG A 316 -24.30 15.54 1.56
C ARG A 316 -24.96 15.90 2.90
N ARG A 317 -25.14 17.20 3.17
CA ARG A 317 -25.80 17.69 4.40
C ARG A 317 -27.23 17.20 4.52
N ARG A 318 -28.03 17.24 3.44
CA ARG A 318 -29.40 16.71 3.42
C ARG A 318 -29.44 15.22 3.73
N LYS A 319 -28.43 14.47 3.27
CA LYS A 319 -28.25 13.04 3.55
C LYS A 319 -27.60 12.75 4.91
N LYS A 320 -27.22 13.78 5.69
CA LYS A 320 -26.42 13.68 6.93
C LYS A 320 -25.17 12.83 6.76
N ARG A 321 -24.51 12.95 5.61
CA ARG A 321 -23.27 12.24 5.29
C ARG A 321 -22.09 13.20 5.32
N ASN A 322 -20.97 12.71 5.85
CA ASN A 322 -19.69 13.39 5.69
C ASN A 322 -19.17 13.19 4.26
N LEU A 323 -18.13 13.95 3.92
CA LEU A 323 -17.36 13.66 2.72
C LEU A 323 -16.71 12.28 2.87
N GLU A 324 -16.80 11.46 1.82
CA GLU A 324 -16.24 10.12 1.81
C GLU A 324 -14.72 10.19 1.99
N GLN A 325 -14.20 9.44 2.96
CA GLN A 325 -12.76 9.25 3.14
C GLN A 325 -12.28 8.18 2.18
N ARG A 326 -11.10 8.37 1.57
CA ARG A 326 -10.49 7.34 0.73
C ARG A 326 -9.94 6.21 1.58
N PRO A 327 -10.07 4.95 1.13
CA PRO A 327 -9.31 3.85 1.70
C PRO A 327 -7.80 4.14 1.62
N TYR A 328 -7.04 3.68 2.60
CA TYR A 328 -5.58 3.84 2.63
C TYR A 328 -4.90 3.37 1.33
N ILE A 329 -5.41 2.29 0.73
CA ILE A 329 -4.91 1.72 -0.54
C ILE A 329 -5.07 2.69 -1.71
N GLU A 330 -6.12 3.52 -1.72
CA GLU A 330 -6.36 4.52 -2.77
C GLU A 330 -5.63 5.85 -2.53
N ALA A 331 -5.07 6.05 -1.33
CA ALA A 331 -4.33 7.25 -0.94
C ALA A 331 -2.81 7.14 -1.21
N LEU A 332 -2.32 5.93 -1.56
CA LEU A 332 -0.92 5.62 -1.95
C LEU A 332 -0.73 5.60 -3.47
#